data_AF-A0A1D1ZE86-F1
#
_entry.id   AF-A0A1D1ZE86-F1
#
_cell.length_a   1.000
_cell.length_b   1.000
_cell.length_c   1.000
_cell.angle_alpha   90.00
_cell.angle_beta   90.00
_cell.angle_gamma   90.00
#
_symmetry.space_group_name_H-M   'P 1'
#
loop_
_entity.id
_entity.type
_entity.pdbx_description
1 polymer ?
#
loop_
_entity_poly.entity_id
_entity_poly.type
_entity_poly.pdbx_seq_one_letter_code
_entity_poly.pdbx_strand_id
1 'polypeptide(L)'
;MVQRGAEAVHAVNPDVLVVLSGLDYDKDLSYLAEKPVELTFTGKLVFELHWYGFSDGGDWENGNPNTVCGSVVHNVTRKGFFLLEQGWPLFLGEFGVDQTGLSPADDSFLSCMLGVAAELDLDWALWALQGSYYVREGVLAYDETYGILSWDWCKPRNSYFLPRVAALQTPLQGPGLSDNSHYKIVFHPSTGQCILRNPQHNMLELGPCTDSEAWNYDEDRRLALKGSQLCLQADGVGKAARFGISCSDPSSSWQLISDSKMHISALLENNGSRVCLDARTGGTVVTNLCKCLSGEEHPCDPQSQWFKIVNSTRNLGRASL
;
A
#
# COMPACT_ATOMS: atom_id res chain seq x y z
N MET A 1 -17.73 2.74 28.74
CA MET A 1 -18.89 3.08 27.88
C MET A 1 -18.89 2.21 26.63
N VAL A 2 -17.78 2.17 25.89
CA VAL A 2 -17.58 1.32 24.69
C VAL A 2 -18.02 -0.14 24.88
N GLN A 3 -17.55 -0.83 25.93
CA GLN A 3 -17.96 -2.22 26.23
C GLN A 3 -19.47 -2.40 26.32
N ARG A 4 -20.17 -1.53 27.06
CA ARG A 4 -21.63 -1.62 27.22
C ARG A 4 -22.36 -1.41 25.88
N GLY A 5 -21.81 -0.57 25.01
CA GLY A 5 -22.33 -0.38 23.65
C GLY A 5 -22.16 -1.64 22.80
N ALA A 6 -20.96 -2.22 22.81
CA ALA A 6 -20.68 -3.47 22.11
C ALA A 6 -21.59 -4.62 22.56
N GLU A 7 -21.75 -4.81 23.88
CA GLU A 7 -22.67 -5.82 24.44
C GLU A 7 -24.11 -5.58 24.01
N ALA A 8 -24.57 -4.33 24.02
CA ALA A 8 -25.94 -3.99 23.62
C ALA A 8 -26.20 -4.27 22.14
N VAL A 9 -25.24 -3.94 21.25
CA VAL A 9 -25.34 -4.26 19.81
C VAL A 9 -25.40 -5.77 19.60
N HIS A 10 -24.50 -6.52 20.23
CA HIS A 10 -24.44 -7.98 20.10
C HIS A 10 -25.69 -8.68 20.67
N ALA A 11 -26.22 -8.19 21.79
CA ALA A 11 -27.45 -8.74 22.38
C ALA A 11 -28.68 -8.57 21.48
N VAL A 12 -28.72 -7.52 20.65
CA VAL A 12 -29.80 -7.29 19.69
C VAL A 12 -29.62 -8.15 18.43
N ASN A 13 -28.39 -8.29 17.94
CA ASN A 13 -28.10 -9.12 16.78
C ASN A 13 -26.72 -9.79 16.92
N PRO A 14 -26.65 -11.09 17.23
CA PRO A 14 -25.38 -11.77 17.42
C PRO A 14 -24.67 -12.14 16.10
N ASP A 15 -25.35 -12.00 14.96
CA ASP A 15 -24.80 -12.40 13.66
C ASP A 15 -23.88 -11.33 13.05
N VAL A 16 -24.06 -10.06 13.41
CA VAL A 16 -23.26 -8.95 12.89
C VAL A 16 -21.91 -8.80 13.57
N LEU A 17 -20.97 -8.17 12.85
CA LEU A 17 -19.72 -7.69 13.42
C LEU A 17 -19.98 -6.44 14.27
N VAL A 18 -19.25 -6.30 15.36
CA VAL A 18 -19.23 -5.11 16.21
C VAL A 18 -17.92 -4.37 15.96
N VAL A 19 -18.02 -3.18 15.39
CA VAL A 19 -16.88 -2.31 15.08
C VAL A 19 -16.63 -1.36 16.24
N LEU A 20 -15.39 -1.31 16.72
CA LEU A 20 -14.93 -0.34 17.71
C LEU A 20 -13.94 0.63 17.09
N SER A 21 -14.38 1.87 16.94
CA SER A 21 -13.59 2.97 16.39
C SER A 21 -12.66 3.59 17.43
N GLY A 22 -11.59 4.22 16.95
CA GLY A 22 -10.58 4.88 17.78
C GLY A 22 -11.10 6.12 18.52
N LEU A 23 -10.21 6.74 19.30
CA LEU A 23 -10.40 8.08 19.84
C LEU A 23 -9.82 9.12 18.87
N ASP A 24 -10.11 10.40 19.13
CA ASP A 24 -9.60 11.53 18.33
C ASP A 24 -9.94 11.36 16.83
N TYR A 25 -11.23 11.43 16.48
CA TYR A 25 -11.70 11.21 15.10
C TYR A 25 -11.26 9.85 14.55
N ASP A 26 -11.38 8.83 15.40
CA ASP A 26 -11.06 7.43 15.08
C ASP A 26 -9.59 7.22 14.64
N LYS A 27 -8.65 8.04 15.13
CA LYS A 27 -7.22 7.91 14.78
C LYS A 27 -6.39 7.17 15.84
N ASP A 28 -6.93 6.93 17.03
CA ASP A 28 -6.14 6.42 18.17
C ASP A 28 -6.80 5.27 18.94
N LEU A 29 -6.25 4.07 18.81
CA LEU A 29 -6.60 2.85 19.54
C LEU A 29 -5.52 2.46 20.58
N SER A 30 -4.53 3.31 20.84
CA SER A 30 -3.38 2.98 21.71
C SER A 30 -3.79 2.64 23.14
N TYR A 31 -4.93 3.14 23.61
CA TYR A 31 -5.50 2.80 24.92
C TYR A 31 -5.76 1.29 25.09
N LEU A 32 -5.92 0.55 23.99
CA LEU A 32 -6.14 -0.89 24.00
C LEU A 32 -4.87 -1.69 24.32
N ALA A 33 -3.69 -1.09 24.16
CA ALA A 33 -2.43 -1.72 24.55
C ALA A 33 -2.33 -1.92 26.07
N GLU A 34 -2.85 -0.95 26.84
CA GLU A 34 -2.86 -1.02 28.31
C GLU A 34 -4.14 -1.66 28.86
N LYS A 35 -5.28 -1.41 28.19
CA LYS A 35 -6.59 -1.87 28.66
C LYS A 35 -7.38 -2.51 27.52
N PRO A 36 -7.19 -3.81 27.27
CA PRO A 36 -7.98 -4.56 26.31
C PRO A 36 -9.48 -4.50 26.62
N VAL A 37 -10.30 -4.62 25.58
CA VAL A 37 -11.76 -4.68 25.73
C VAL A 37 -12.15 -6.08 26.21
N GLU A 38 -12.78 -6.17 27.38
CA GLU A 38 -13.40 -7.41 27.85
C GLU A 38 -14.87 -7.44 27.41
N LEU A 39 -15.25 -8.45 26.63
CA LEU A 39 -16.61 -8.67 26.13
C LEU A 39 -17.03 -10.12 26.43
N THR A 40 -18.33 -10.34 26.54
CA THR A 40 -18.91 -11.68 26.78
C THR A 40 -18.92 -12.55 25.52
N PHE A 41 -18.74 -11.95 24.35
CA PHE A 41 -18.69 -12.62 23.06
C PHE A 41 -17.30 -12.57 22.41
N THR A 42 -17.04 -13.48 21.47
CA THR A 42 -15.76 -13.59 20.74
C THR A 42 -16.01 -13.79 19.24
N GLY A 43 -14.99 -13.56 18.41
CA GLY A 43 -15.06 -13.80 16.96
C GLY A 43 -15.96 -12.84 16.17
N LYS A 44 -16.44 -11.76 16.79
CA LYS A 44 -17.31 -10.74 16.17
C LYS A 44 -16.76 -9.31 16.28
N LEU A 45 -15.61 -9.13 16.92
CA LEU A 45 -15.03 -7.81 17.18
C LEU A 45 -14.08 -7.41 16.04
N VAL A 46 -14.21 -6.18 15.56
CA VAL A 46 -13.33 -5.56 14.56
C VAL A 46 -12.97 -4.15 15.04
N PHE A 47 -11.74 -3.71 14.80
CA PHE A 47 -11.29 -2.35 15.11
C PHE A 47 -11.23 -1.48 13.86
N GLU A 48 -11.44 -0.17 14.04
CA GLU A 48 -11.50 0.80 12.96
C GLU A 48 -10.57 1.98 13.23
N LEU A 49 -9.83 2.39 12.19
CA LEU A 49 -9.05 3.63 12.18
C LEU A 49 -9.34 4.50 10.96
N HIS A 50 -9.26 5.81 11.15
CA HIS A 50 -9.18 6.80 10.09
C HIS A 50 -7.71 7.15 9.81
N TRP A 51 -7.34 7.24 8.53
CA TRP A 51 -5.97 7.57 8.14
C TRP A 51 -5.92 8.57 6.97
N TYR A 52 -5.47 9.79 7.29
CA TYR A 52 -5.32 10.89 6.36
C TYR A 52 -3.88 11.42 6.40
N GLY A 53 -3.49 12.18 5.37
CA GLY A 53 -2.18 12.85 5.32
C GLY A 53 -1.89 13.70 6.55
N PHE A 54 -2.93 14.26 7.17
CA PHE A 54 -2.86 15.09 8.38
C PHE A 54 -3.03 14.30 9.71
N SER A 55 -3.29 12.99 9.69
CA SER A 55 -3.60 12.22 10.92
C SER A 55 -2.41 12.06 11.88
N ASP A 56 -1.18 11.97 11.34
CA ASP A 56 -0.02 11.45 12.07
C ASP A 56 1.20 12.39 12.08
N GLY A 57 0.94 13.69 11.94
CA GLY A 57 1.97 14.73 12.01
C GLY A 57 2.96 14.71 10.84
N GLY A 58 2.56 14.13 9.70
CA GLY A 58 3.39 14.09 8.49
C GLY A 58 3.45 15.45 7.78
N ASP A 59 4.65 16.00 7.63
CA ASP A 59 4.92 17.18 6.80
C ASP A 59 5.13 16.75 5.35
N TRP A 60 4.05 16.34 4.69
CA TRP A 60 4.08 15.86 3.31
C TRP A 60 4.39 16.96 2.29
N GLU A 61 4.22 18.23 2.67
CA GLU A 61 4.45 19.38 1.80
C GLU A 61 5.94 19.73 1.73
N ASN A 62 6.63 19.80 2.88
CA ASN A 62 8.02 20.28 2.94
C ASN A 62 9.02 19.18 3.29
N GLY A 63 8.56 18.07 3.85
CA GLY A 63 9.41 16.96 4.25
C GLY A 63 9.88 16.10 3.07
N ASN A 64 10.93 15.31 3.31
CA ASN A 64 11.32 14.24 2.39
C ASN A 64 10.25 13.12 2.47
N PRO A 65 9.54 12.77 1.38
CA PRO A 65 8.43 11.82 1.45
C PRO A 65 8.80 10.43 1.99
N ASN A 66 10.04 9.98 1.81
CA ASN A 66 10.51 8.72 2.36
C ASN A 66 10.63 8.77 3.89
N THR A 67 11.25 9.81 4.45
CA THR A 67 11.35 9.99 5.91
C THR A 67 9.98 10.25 6.53
N VAL A 68 9.14 11.06 5.86
CA VAL A 68 7.76 11.33 6.31
C VAL A 68 6.94 10.05 6.33
N CYS A 69 6.96 9.24 5.27
CA CYS A 69 6.27 7.94 5.22
C CYS A 69 6.74 7.01 6.35
N GLY A 70 8.05 6.88 6.59
CA GLY A 70 8.56 6.09 7.72
C GLY A 70 8.04 6.57 9.08
N SER A 71 8.01 7.89 9.29
CA SER A 71 7.51 8.50 10.53
C SER A 71 6.01 8.29 10.74
N VAL A 72 5.18 8.53 9.72
CA VAL A 72 3.73 8.35 9.84
C VAL A 72 3.34 6.89 10.02
N VAL A 73 4.02 5.96 9.35
CA VAL A 73 3.79 4.51 9.51
C VAL A 73 4.15 4.07 10.92
N HIS A 74 5.26 4.56 11.47
CA HIS A 74 5.62 4.31 12.88
C HIS A 74 4.56 4.85 13.85
N ASN A 75 4.00 6.03 13.57
CA ASN A 75 2.96 6.62 14.41
C ASN A 75 1.65 5.84 14.37
N VAL A 76 1.10 5.55 13.19
CA VAL A 76 -0.14 4.77 13.06
C VAL A 76 0.01 3.35 13.60
N THR A 77 1.22 2.78 13.53
CA THR A 77 1.51 1.47 14.13
C THR A 77 1.32 1.47 15.64
N ARG A 78 1.87 2.47 16.33
CA ARG A 78 1.69 2.64 17.78
C ARG A 78 0.26 2.99 18.16
N LYS A 79 -0.47 3.68 17.27
CA LYS A 79 -1.86 4.07 17.52
C LYS A 79 -2.86 2.95 17.25
N GLY A 80 -2.60 1.99 16.36
CA GLY A 80 -3.50 0.86 16.22
C GLY A 80 -3.07 -0.31 15.35
N PHE A 81 -2.11 -0.18 14.41
CA PHE A 81 -1.71 -1.38 13.63
C PHE A 81 -1.03 -2.47 14.48
N PHE A 82 -0.59 -2.17 15.71
CA PHE A 82 -0.18 -3.20 16.67
C PHE A 82 -1.26 -4.27 16.92
N LEU A 83 -2.55 -3.95 16.71
CA LEU A 83 -3.67 -4.90 16.84
C LEU A 83 -3.60 -6.01 15.76
N LEU A 84 -3.11 -5.69 14.56
CA LEU A 84 -2.94 -6.68 13.49
C LEU A 84 -1.90 -7.74 13.87
N GLU A 85 -0.80 -7.32 14.53
CA GLU A 85 0.23 -8.23 15.04
C GLU A 85 -0.31 -9.16 16.14
N GLN A 86 -1.32 -8.68 16.89
CA GLN A 86 -2.03 -9.47 17.90
C GLN A 86 -3.12 -10.38 17.31
N GLY A 87 -3.32 -10.36 15.99
CA GLY A 87 -4.30 -11.17 15.28
C GLY A 87 -5.74 -10.61 15.32
N TRP A 88 -5.92 -9.35 15.72
CA TRP A 88 -7.22 -8.70 15.68
C TRP A 88 -7.53 -8.17 14.28
N PRO A 89 -8.78 -8.32 13.79
CA PRO A 89 -9.23 -7.64 12.60
C PRO A 89 -9.21 -6.11 12.81
N LEU A 90 -8.56 -5.40 11.90
CA LEU A 90 -8.57 -3.94 11.84
C LEU A 90 -8.74 -3.53 10.38
N PHE A 91 -9.62 -2.56 10.13
CA PHE A 91 -9.80 -1.96 8.82
C PHE A 91 -9.66 -0.44 8.88
N LEU A 92 -9.33 0.16 7.76
CA LEU A 92 -9.34 1.61 7.61
C LEU A 92 -10.76 2.06 7.30
N GLY A 93 -11.51 2.49 8.31
CA GLY A 93 -12.89 2.97 8.14
C GLY A 93 -13.01 4.24 7.33
N GLU A 94 -11.92 5.01 7.28
CA GLU A 94 -11.87 6.22 6.50
C GLU A 94 -10.43 6.50 6.06
N PHE A 95 -10.26 6.78 4.77
CA PHE A 95 -9.11 7.51 4.26
C PHE A 95 -9.57 8.37 3.10
N GLY A 96 -8.76 9.35 2.71
CA GLY A 96 -9.04 10.17 1.55
C GLY A 96 -7.91 11.14 1.26
N VAL A 97 -7.95 11.69 0.06
CA VAL A 97 -7.10 12.79 -0.39
C VAL A 97 -7.89 13.71 -1.28
N ASP A 98 -7.41 14.94 -1.48
CA ASP A 98 -8.01 15.88 -2.41
C ASP A 98 -8.00 15.32 -3.84
N GLN A 99 -9.20 15.05 -4.36
CA GLN A 99 -9.42 14.47 -5.68
C GLN A 99 -9.39 15.53 -6.80
N THR A 100 -9.08 16.79 -6.53
CA THR A 100 -8.79 17.78 -7.58
C THR A 100 -7.48 17.47 -8.31
N GLY A 101 -6.59 16.67 -7.71
CA GLY A 101 -5.32 16.24 -8.30
C GLY A 101 -4.25 17.34 -8.29
N LEU A 102 -4.38 18.32 -7.40
CA LEU A 102 -3.50 19.49 -7.32
C LEU A 102 -2.51 19.44 -6.13
N SER A 103 -2.54 18.39 -5.31
CA SER A 103 -1.77 18.29 -4.06
C SER A 103 -0.70 17.19 -4.14
N PRO A 104 0.57 17.54 -4.41
CA PRO A 104 1.68 16.58 -4.37
C PRO A 104 1.88 15.92 -2.99
N ALA A 105 1.54 16.65 -1.92
CA ALA A 105 1.58 16.16 -0.55
C ALA A 105 0.59 14.98 -0.37
N ASP A 106 -0.63 15.15 -0.86
CA ASP A 106 -1.65 14.10 -0.86
C ASP A 106 -1.26 12.92 -1.75
N ASP A 107 -0.65 13.17 -2.91
CA ASP A 107 -0.17 12.09 -3.78
C ASP A 107 0.90 11.23 -3.10
N SER A 108 1.82 11.88 -2.39
CA SER A 108 2.87 11.22 -1.60
C SER A 108 2.30 10.43 -0.44
N PHE A 109 1.35 11.00 0.31
CA PHE A 109 0.62 10.30 1.36
C PHE A 109 -0.12 9.08 0.81
N LEU A 110 -0.89 9.26 -0.27
CA LEU A 110 -1.68 8.19 -0.89
C LEU A 110 -0.78 7.05 -1.36
N SER A 111 0.37 7.34 -1.97
CA SER A 111 1.34 6.31 -2.36
C SER A 111 1.92 5.57 -1.14
N CYS A 112 2.23 6.27 -0.05
CA CYS A 112 2.68 5.64 1.19
C CYS A 112 1.60 4.73 1.79
N MET A 113 0.38 5.25 1.94
CA MET A 113 -0.77 4.54 2.51
C MET A 113 -1.10 3.29 1.70
N LEU A 114 -1.22 3.40 0.36
CA LEU A 114 -1.54 2.26 -0.50
C LEU A 114 -0.46 1.18 -0.46
N GLY A 115 0.81 1.56 -0.32
CA GLY A 115 1.87 0.58 -0.15
C GLY A 115 1.75 -0.21 1.16
N VAL A 116 1.34 0.46 2.24
CA VAL A 116 1.10 -0.18 3.55
C VAL A 116 -0.17 -1.02 3.54
N ALA A 117 -1.26 -0.51 2.97
CA ALA A 117 -2.51 -1.23 2.81
C ALA A 117 -2.32 -2.51 1.98
N ALA A 118 -1.50 -2.46 0.93
CA ALA A 118 -1.13 -3.65 0.17
C ALA A 118 -0.31 -4.64 1.00
N GLU A 119 0.73 -4.18 1.69
CA GLU A 119 1.63 -5.02 2.50
C GLU A 119 0.90 -5.77 3.62
N LEU A 120 -0.01 -5.07 4.31
CA LEU A 120 -0.79 -5.61 5.42
C LEU A 120 -2.10 -6.27 4.97
N ASP A 121 -2.46 -6.16 3.69
CA ASP A 121 -3.74 -6.58 3.11
C ASP A 121 -4.94 -6.04 3.90
N LEU A 122 -4.94 -4.72 4.14
CA LEU A 122 -5.99 -4.05 4.92
C LEU A 122 -7.27 -3.92 4.11
N ASP A 123 -8.39 -4.20 4.76
CA ASP A 123 -9.69 -3.71 4.30
C ASP A 123 -9.80 -2.21 4.54
N TRP A 124 -10.56 -1.52 3.69
CA TRP A 124 -10.66 -0.07 3.74
C TRP A 124 -11.99 0.46 3.20
N ALA A 125 -12.36 1.66 3.65
CA ALA A 125 -13.44 2.47 3.12
C ALA A 125 -12.92 3.88 2.81
N LEU A 126 -13.27 4.36 1.61
CA LEU A 126 -12.83 5.68 1.12
C LEU A 126 -13.86 6.75 1.47
N TRP A 127 -13.38 7.86 2.01
CA TRP A 127 -14.09 9.13 2.07
C TRP A 127 -13.74 9.98 0.83
N ALA A 128 -14.66 10.21 -0.11
CA ALA A 128 -16.04 9.72 -0.13
C ALA A 128 -16.56 9.52 -1.56
N LEU A 129 -17.75 8.94 -1.72
CA LEU A 129 -18.33 8.76 -3.06
C LEU A 129 -18.86 10.09 -3.64
N GLN A 130 -19.55 10.89 -2.82
CA GLN A 130 -20.27 12.08 -3.28
C GLN A 130 -19.34 13.17 -3.84
N GLY A 131 -19.76 13.82 -4.94
CA GLY A 131 -19.05 14.99 -5.46
C GLY A 131 -19.54 16.32 -4.88
N SER A 132 -20.75 16.34 -4.30
CA SER A 132 -21.31 17.54 -3.67
C SER A 132 -22.33 17.18 -2.58
N TYR A 133 -22.56 18.11 -1.66
CA TYR A 133 -23.58 17.99 -0.61
C TYR A 133 -24.87 18.68 -1.01
N TYR A 134 -26.02 18.13 -0.63
CA TYR A 134 -27.28 18.88 -0.75
C TYR A 134 -27.19 20.22 0.00
N VAL A 135 -26.79 20.18 1.27
CA VAL A 135 -26.39 21.34 2.10
C VAL A 135 -25.24 20.91 3.00
N ARG A 136 -24.19 21.73 3.10
CA ARG A 136 -23.13 21.59 4.11
C ARG A 136 -22.77 22.98 4.61
N GLU A 137 -22.70 23.15 5.94
CA GLU A 137 -22.32 24.43 6.58
C GLU A 137 -23.15 25.63 6.08
N GLY A 138 -24.42 25.40 5.75
CA GLY A 138 -25.34 26.43 5.24
C GLY A 138 -25.19 26.76 3.75
N VAL A 139 -24.29 26.09 3.03
CA VAL A 139 -24.08 26.26 1.59
C VAL A 139 -24.78 25.13 0.84
N LEU A 140 -25.64 25.49 -0.11
CA LEU A 140 -26.26 24.55 -1.05
C LEU A 140 -25.23 24.03 -2.06
N ALA A 141 -25.31 22.75 -2.41
CA ALA A 141 -24.43 22.15 -3.42
C ALA A 141 -22.93 22.34 -3.11
N TYR A 142 -22.54 22.28 -1.83
CA TYR A 142 -21.15 22.43 -1.40
C TYR A 142 -20.27 21.37 -2.09
N ASP A 143 -19.16 21.78 -2.69
CA ASP A 143 -18.27 20.90 -3.43
C ASP A 143 -17.47 19.99 -2.49
N GLU A 144 -17.59 18.68 -2.64
CA GLU A 144 -16.79 17.70 -1.90
C GLU A 144 -15.56 17.35 -2.72
N THR A 145 -14.46 18.04 -2.44
CA THR A 145 -13.20 17.87 -3.19
C THR A 145 -12.52 16.55 -2.89
N TYR A 146 -12.81 15.88 -1.76
CA TYR A 146 -12.32 14.54 -1.44
C TYR A 146 -13.19 13.45 -2.09
N GLY A 147 -14.27 13.83 -2.78
CA GLY A 147 -15.20 12.94 -3.46
C GLY A 147 -14.64 12.26 -4.71
N ILE A 148 -14.89 10.95 -4.89
CA ILE A 148 -14.59 10.20 -6.11
C ILE A 148 -15.28 10.86 -7.31
N LEU A 149 -16.54 11.26 -7.15
CA LEU A 149 -17.33 11.82 -8.24
C LEU A 149 -17.09 13.33 -8.40
N SER A 150 -17.22 13.81 -9.63
CA SER A 150 -17.27 15.24 -9.93
C SER A 150 -18.47 15.90 -9.24
N TRP A 151 -18.39 17.22 -9.05
CA TRP A 151 -19.43 18.01 -8.39
C TRP A 151 -20.86 17.73 -8.90
N ASP A 152 -21.00 17.48 -10.20
CA ASP A 152 -22.25 17.18 -10.91
C ASP A 152 -22.62 15.68 -10.95
N TRP A 153 -21.83 14.82 -10.29
CA TRP A 153 -22.01 13.36 -10.19
C TRP A 153 -21.87 12.59 -11.52
N CYS A 154 -21.38 13.23 -12.59
CA CYS A 154 -21.37 12.66 -13.93
C CYS A 154 -20.15 11.78 -14.25
N LYS A 155 -19.01 12.00 -13.58
CA LYS A 155 -17.75 11.33 -13.90
C LYS A 155 -16.85 11.20 -12.66
N PRO A 156 -15.82 10.34 -12.68
CA PRO A 156 -14.75 10.43 -11.70
C PRO A 156 -14.10 11.82 -11.72
N ARG A 157 -13.87 12.43 -10.56
CA ARG A 157 -13.18 13.71 -10.40
C ARG A 157 -11.72 13.59 -10.80
N ASN A 158 -11.04 12.56 -10.29
CA ASN A 158 -9.68 12.20 -10.66
C ASN A 158 -9.65 10.86 -11.39
N SER A 159 -9.39 10.87 -12.70
CA SER A 159 -9.30 9.64 -13.50
C SER A 159 -8.11 8.74 -13.13
N TYR A 160 -7.10 9.29 -12.43
CA TYR A 160 -5.90 8.56 -12.02
C TYR A 160 -6.06 7.88 -10.64
N PHE A 161 -7.07 8.25 -9.85
CA PHE A 161 -7.25 7.71 -8.51
C PHE A 161 -7.74 6.25 -8.53
N LEU A 162 -8.81 5.95 -9.28
CA LEU A 162 -9.39 4.60 -9.30
C LEU A 162 -8.39 3.50 -9.71
N PRO A 163 -7.52 3.70 -10.73
CA PRO A 163 -6.47 2.74 -11.03
C PRO A 163 -5.52 2.46 -9.85
N ARG A 164 -5.20 3.45 -9.01
CA ARG A 164 -4.27 3.30 -7.88
C ARG A 164 -4.80 2.35 -6.79
N VAL A 165 -6.10 2.32 -6.58
CA VAL A 165 -6.75 1.47 -5.57
C VAL A 165 -7.24 0.13 -6.11
N ALA A 166 -7.30 -0.04 -7.44
CA ALA A 166 -7.92 -1.19 -8.09
C ALA A 166 -7.35 -2.55 -7.61
N ALA A 167 -6.03 -2.65 -7.44
CA ALA A 167 -5.39 -3.87 -6.97
C ALA A 167 -5.79 -4.27 -5.53
N LEU A 168 -6.24 -3.30 -4.72
CA LEU A 168 -6.60 -3.45 -3.31
C LEU A 168 -8.10 -3.57 -3.07
N GLN A 169 -8.93 -3.55 -4.12
CA GLN A 169 -10.38 -3.73 -4.00
C GLN A 169 -10.78 -5.19 -3.68
N THR A 170 -9.86 -6.12 -3.86
CA THR A 170 -10.05 -7.53 -3.51
C THR A 170 -8.97 -7.91 -2.49
N PRO A 171 -9.21 -8.88 -1.59
CA PRO A 171 -8.17 -9.34 -0.67
C PRO A 171 -7.01 -9.99 -1.44
N LEU A 172 -5.78 -9.74 -1.02
CA LEU A 172 -4.57 -10.40 -1.55
C LEU A 172 -4.36 -11.77 -0.89
N GLN A 173 -4.83 -11.92 0.35
CA GLN A 173 -4.76 -13.11 1.17
C GLN A 173 -6.05 -13.26 2.01
N GLY A 174 -6.18 -14.37 2.74
CA GLY A 174 -7.28 -14.58 3.69
C GLY A 174 -8.24 -15.74 3.36
N PRO A 175 -9.34 -15.87 4.12
CA PRO A 175 -10.28 -16.98 4.02
C PRO A 175 -10.88 -17.09 2.60
N GLY A 176 -10.89 -18.31 2.05
CA GLY A 176 -11.33 -18.56 0.66
C GLY A 176 -10.23 -18.42 -0.40
N LEU A 177 -9.06 -17.90 -0.02
CA LEU A 177 -7.83 -17.90 -0.83
C LEU A 177 -6.70 -18.74 -0.20
N SER A 178 -6.83 -19.08 1.09
CA SER A 178 -5.82 -19.73 1.93
C SER A 178 -5.33 -21.11 1.49
N ASP A 179 -6.08 -21.82 0.64
CA ASP A 179 -5.68 -23.14 0.13
C ASP A 179 -4.59 -23.05 -0.96
N ASN A 180 -4.31 -21.84 -1.45
CA ASN A 180 -3.27 -21.60 -2.44
C ASN A 180 -1.90 -21.43 -1.81
N SER A 181 -0.87 -21.86 -2.54
CA SER A 181 0.51 -21.69 -2.10
C SER A 181 0.87 -20.20 -2.01
N HIS A 182 1.36 -19.73 -0.86
CA HIS A 182 1.83 -18.35 -0.68
C HIS A 182 2.90 -17.98 -1.72
N TYR A 183 2.79 -16.78 -2.27
CA TYR A 183 3.77 -16.18 -3.16
C TYR A 183 3.86 -14.68 -2.91
N LYS A 184 4.81 -14.03 -3.57
CA LYS A 184 4.99 -12.58 -3.56
C LYS A 184 4.56 -11.97 -4.88
N ILE A 185 4.05 -10.76 -4.81
CA ILE A 185 3.96 -9.82 -5.95
C ILE A 185 4.79 -8.58 -5.60
N VAL A 186 5.22 -7.83 -6.62
CA VAL A 186 5.91 -6.56 -6.41
C VAL A 186 4.98 -5.43 -6.87
N PHE A 187 4.36 -4.77 -5.89
CA PHE A 187 3.34 -3.73 -6.08
C PHE A 187 3.99 -2.35 -6.16
N HIS A 188 3.48 -1.50 -7.06
CA HIS A 188 3.92 -0.13 -7.27
C HIS A 188 2.79 0.85 -6.87
N PRO A 189 2.85 1.46 -5.67
CA PRO A 189 1.70 2.17 -5.07
C PRO A 189 1.21 3.39 -5.85
N SER A 190 2.11 4.10 -6.53
CA SER A 190 1.72 5.32 -7.27
C SER A 190 0.91 5.04 -8.53
N THR A 191 0.95 3.80 -9.04
CA THR A 191 0.14 3.38 -10.21
C THR A 191 -0.94 2.36 -9.87
N GLY A 192 -0.87 1.70 -8.71
CA GLY A 192 -1.77 0.59 -8.36
C GLY A 192 -1.50 -0.70 -9.14
N GLN A 193 -0.35 -0.80 -9.80
CA GLN A 193 0.02 -1.91 -10.67
C GLN A 193 1.13 -2.76 -10.04
N CYS A 194 1.37 -3.94 -10.60
CA CYS A 194 2.44 -4.83 -10.18
C CYS A 194 3.44 -5.06 -11.31
N ILE A 195 4.64 -5.47 -10.93
CA ILE A 195 5.67 -5.92 -11.87
C ILE A 195 5.20 -7.20 -12.58
N LEU A 196 5.23 -7.13 -13.91
CA LEU A 196 5.01 -8.22 -14.85
C LEU A 196 6.29 -8.47 -15.65
N ARG A 197 6.46 -9.72 -16.09
CA ARG A 197 7.49 -10.08 -17.07
C ARG A 197 6.92 -9.94 -18.47
N ASN A 198 7.70 -9.33 -19.36
CA ASN A 198 7.47 -9.34 -20.79
C ASN A 198 8.44 -10.36 -21.45
N PRO A 199 7.98 -11.59 -21.79
CA PRO A 199 8.86 -12.63 -22.31
C PRO A 199 9.46 -12.29 -23.68
N GLN A 200 8.75 -11.52 -24.51
CA GLN A 200 9.20 -11.17 -25.86
C GLN A 200 10.44 -10.29 -25.85
N HIS A 201 10.56 -9.41 -24.85
CA HIS A 201 11.67 -8.46 -24.74
C HIS A 201 12.62 -8.74 -23.58
N ASN A 202 12.34 -9.75 -22.76
CA ASN A 202 13.06 -10.04 -21.51
C ASN A 202 13.18 -8.80 -20.60
N MET A 203 12.10 -8.01 -20.53
CA MET A 203 12.00 -6.79 -19.73
C MET A 203 10.91 -6.93 -18.68
N LEU A 204 10.95 -6.05 -17.68
CA LEU A 204 9.89 -5.87 -16.72
C LEU A 204 9.03 -4.65 -17.06
N GLU A 205 7.73 -4.78 -16.82
CA GLU A 205 6.75 -3.71 -17.01
C GLU A 205 5.72 -3.71 -15.87
N LEU A 206 5.02 -2.59 -15.69
CA LEU A 206 3.90 -2.48 -14.79
C LEU A 206 2.61 -2.87 -15.50
N GLY A 207 1.80 -3.70 -14.85
CA GLY A 207 0.47 -4.06 -15.33
C GLY A 207 -0.45 -4.55 -14.22
N PRO A 208 -1.63 -5.10 -14.57
CA PRO A 208 -2.60 -5.57 -13.59
C PRO A 208 -1.99 -6.62 -12.63
N CYS A 209 -2.20 -6.45 -11.33
CA CYS A 209 -1.65 -7.38 -10.34
C CYS A 209 -2.20 -8.81 -10.44
N THR A 210 -3.35 -9.00 -11.09
CA THR A 210 -3.91 -10.32 -11.43
C THR A 210 -3.06 -11.11 -12.41
N ASP A 211 -2.22 -10.43 -13.18
CA ASP A 211 -1.42 -11.01 -14.25
C ASP A 211 0.03 -11.25 -13.80
N SER A 212 0.37 -10.87 -12.55
CA SER A 212 1.72 -11.04 -12.01
C SER A 212 2.03 -12.53 -11.82
N GLU A 213 3.19 -12.95 -12.32
CA GLU A 213 3.73 -14.29 -12.03
C GLU A 213 3.99 -14.43 -10.52
N ALA A 214 3.98 -15.66 -10.00
CA ALA A 214 4.30 -15.87 -8.60
C ALA A 214 5.81 -15.69 -8.33
N TRP A 215 6.15 -14.81 -7.39
CA TRP A 215 7.53 -14.61 -6.95
C TRP A 215 7.79 -15.27 -5.59
N ASN A 216 9.06 -15.55 -5.32
CA ASN A 216 9.61 -15.82 -4.01
C ASN A 216 10.54 -14.66 -3.63
N TYR A 217 10.50 -14.26 -2.36
CA TYR A 217 11.50 -13.38 -1.75
C TYR A 217 12.05 -14.09 -0.52
N ASP A 218 13.33 -14.47 -0.57
CA ASP A 218 13.96 -15.34 0.43
C ASP A 218 14.90 -14.59 1.39
N GLU A 219 15.51 -15.32 2.32
CA GLU A 219 16.43 -14.78 3.33
C GLU A 219 17.71 -14.18 2.73
N ASP A 220 18.11 -14.66 1.54
CA ASP A 220 19.21 -14.10 0.75
C ASP A 220 18.80 -12.81 0.01
N ARG A 221 17.55 -12.39 0.20
CA ARG A 221 16.93 -11.20 -0.40
C ARG A 221 16.83 -11.29 -1.92
N ARG A 222 16.60 -12.48 -2.46
CA ARG A 222 16.46 -12.72 -3.89
C ARG A 222 15.01 -12.67 -4.29
N LEU A 223 14.70 -11.89 -5.33
CA LEU A 223 13.39 -11.92 -6.00
C LEU A 223 13.46 -12.94 -7.14
N ALA A 224 12.91 -14.13 -6.93
CA ALA A 224 12.95 -15.23 -7.90
C ALA A 224 11.55 -15.64 -8.36
N LEU A 225 11.41 -16.03 -9.63
CA LEU A 225 10.15 -16.57 -10.12
C LEU A 225 9.94 -17.98 -9.55
N LYS A 226 8.81 -18.18 -8.87
CA LYS A 226 8.46 -19.42 -8.18
C LYS A 226 8.37 -20.57 -9.17
N GLY A 227 9.07 -21.66 -8.87
CA GLY A 227 9.12 -22.85 -9.75
C GLY A 227 10.07 -22.71 -10.95
N SER A 228 10.89 -21.65 -11.00
CA SER A 228 11.92 -21.46 -12.04
C SER A 228 13.31 -21.23 -11.44
N GLN A 229 14.34 -21.16 -12.30
CA GLN A 229 15.70 -20.75 -11.93
C GLN A 229 15.95 -19.25 -12.20
N LEU A 230 14.92 -18.50 -12.60
CA LEU A 230 15.06 -17.10 -12.96
C LEU A 230 14.90 -16.21 -11.73
N CYS A 231 15.83 -15.27 -11.56
CA CYS A 231 15.77 -14.22 -10.55
C CYS A 231 16.01 -12.85 -11.17
N LEU A 232 15.50 -11.84 -10.48
CA LEU A 232 15.67 -10.45 -10.86
C LEU A 232 17.12 -10.01 -10.65
N GLN A 233 17.69 -9.35 -11.67
CA GLN A 233 19.05 -8.83 -11.65
C GLN A 233 19.09 -7.36 -12.08
N ALA A 234 19.95 -6.59 -11.42
CA ALA A 234 20.29 -5.23 -11.80
C ALA A 234 21.42 -5.23 -12.83
N ASP A 235 21.18 -4.64 -14.00
CA ASP A 235 22.17 -4.62 -15.10
C ASP A 235 23.01 -3.33 -15.10
N GLY A 236 22.40 -2.20 -14.70
CA GLY A 236 23.08 -0.91 -14.69
C GLY A 236 22.15 0.27 -14.49
N VAL A 237 22.73 1.46 -14.27
CA VAL A 237 21.97 2.70 -14.16
C VAL A 237 21.29 3.00 -15.50
N GLY A 238 19.99 3.26 -15.47
CA GLY A 238 19.15 3.52 -16.64
C GLY A 238 18.86 2.30 -17.52
N LYS A 239 19.27 1.09 -17.10
CA LYS A 239 19.04 -0.16 -17.84
C LYS A 239 17.78 -0.88 -17.33
N ALA A 240 17.12 -1.62 -18.21
CA ALA A 240 16.00 -2.46 -17.82
C ALA A 240 16.45 -3.49 -16.78
N ALA A 241 15.64 -3.67 -15.73
CA ALA A 241 15.83 -4.79 -14.83
C ALA A 241 15.46 -6.08 -15.59
N ARG A 242 16.29 -7.11 -15.46
CA ARG A 242 16.17 -8.33 -16.27
C ARG A 242 16.20 -9.59 -15.41
N PHE A 243 15.82 -10.71 -16.01
CA PHE A 243 16.00 -12.01 -15.39
C PHE A 243 17.34 -12.61 -15.75
N GLY A 244 17.98 -13.23 -14.76
CA GLY A 244 19.15 -14.08 -14.93
C GLY A 244 19.01 -15.40 -14.18
N ILE A 245 19.94 -16.31 -14.48
CA ILE A 245 19.99 -17.65 -13.87
C ILE A 245 21.02 -17.67 -12.71
N SER A 246 21.98 -16.74 -12.71
CA SER A 246 23.01 -16.63 -11.68
C SER A 246 22.51 -15.81 -10.49
N CYS A 247 21.74 -16.45 -9.60
CA CYS A 247 21.09 -15.76 -8.49
C CYS A 247 21.97 -15.57 -7.24
N SER A 248 23.28 -15.77 -7.38
CA SER A 248 24.24 -15.63 -6.26
C SER A 248 24.99 -14.31 -6.28
N ASP A 249 24.86 -13.54 -7.36
CA ASP A 249 25.63 -12.32 -7.54
C ASP A 249 25.02 -11.13 -6.76
N PRO A 250 25.84 -10.13 -6.35
CA PRO A 250 25.35 -8.94 -5.64
C PRO A 250 24.24 -8.18 -6.38
N SER A 251 24.25 -8.24 -7.72
CA SER A 251 23.22 -7.66 -8.60
C SER A 251 21.84 -8.32 -8.46
N SER A 252 21.78 -9.50 -7.83
CA SER A 252 20.57 -10.30 -7.61
C SER A 252 20.07 -10.24 -6.17
N SER A 253 20.77 -9.52 -5.27
CA SER A 253 20.36 -9.34 -3.87
C SER A 253 19.69 -7.99 -3.67
N TRP A 254 18.38 -8.01 -3.41
CA TRP A 254 17.50 -6.83 -3.39
C TRP A 254 17.10 -6.46 -1.96
N GLN A 255 17.64 -5.37 -1.43
CA GLN A 255 17.44 -4.89 -0.07
C GLN A 255 16.37 -3.81 0.00
N LEU A 256 15.58 -3.78 1.08
CA LEU A 256 14.65 -2.70 1.39
C LEU A 256 15.37 -1.64 2.25
N ILE A 257 15.90 -0.60 1.62
CA ILE A 257 16.92 0.27 2.26
C ILE A 257 16.37 1.53 2.95
N SER A 258 15.14 1.93 2.65
CA SER A 258 14.62 3.25 3.03
C SER A 258 13.78 3.24 4.31
N ASP A 259 13.44 4.42 4.82
CA ASP A 259 12.59 4.58 6.00
C ASP A 259 11.17 4.08 5.72
N SER A 260 10.64 4.34 4.53
CA SER A 260 9.36 3.78 4.04
C SER A 260 9.38 2.28 3.74
N LYS A 261 10.58 1.66 3.68
CA LYS A 261 10.80 0.28 3.20
C LYS A 261 10.30 0.02 1.77
N MET A 262 10.21 1.05 0.93
CA MET A 262 9.72 0.93 -0.45
C MET A 262 10.82 1.02 -1.52
N HIS A 263 12.06 1.33 -1.15
CA HIS A 263 13.17 1.29 -2.09
C HIS A 263 13.76 -0.12 -2.16
N ILE A 264 13.40 -0.88 -3.19
CA ILE A 264 13.99 -2.20 -3.50
C ILE A 264 15.30 -1.99 -4.26
N SER A 265 16.43 -2.27 -3.61
CA SER A 265 17.77 -1.84 -4.05
C SER A 265 18.77 -2.98 -4.21
N ALA A 266 19.61 -2.93 -5.24
CA ALA A 266 20.72 -3.85 -5.45
C ALA A 266 22.05 -3.11 -5.64
N LEU A 267 23.16 -3.85 -5.54
CA LEU A 267 24.51 -3.35 -5.88
C LEU A 267 24.92 -3.85 -7.26
N LEU A 268 25.40 -2.96 -8.11
CA LEU A 268 25.93 -3.35 -9.42
C LEU A 268 27.29 -4.04 -9.27
N GLU A 269 27.50 -5.14 -9.98
CA GLU A 269 28.75 -5.92 -9.92
C GLU A 269 29.96 -5.15 -10.44
N ASN A 270 29.78 -4.36 -11.50
CA ASN A 270 30.88 -3.74 -12.22
C ASN A 270 31.55 -2.59 -11.45
N ASN A 271 30.79 -1.86 -10.63
CA ASN A 271 31.27 -0.65 -9.96
C ASN A 271 30.80 -0.49 -8.51
N GLY A 272 30.03 -1.44 -7.98
CA GLY A 272 29.48 -1.40 -6.62
C GLY A 272 28.45 -0.30 -6.39
N SER A 273 27.98 0.39 -7.44
CA SER A 273 26.99 1.45 -7.30
C SER A 273 25.66 0.88 -6.84
N ARG A 274 25.01 1.60 -5.94
CA ARG A 274 23.68 1.26 -5.46
C ARG A 274 22.61 1.77 -6.42
N VAL A 275 21.71 0.89 -6.80
CA VAL A 275 20.54 1.22 -7.63
C VAL A 275 19.27 0.77 -6.96
N CYS A 276 18.15 1.40 -7.34
CA CYS A 276 16.80 1.07 -6.94
C CYS A 276 15.97 0.74 -8.19
N LEU A 277 14.95 -0.12 -8.03
CA LEU A 277 13.92 -0.26 -9.05
C LEU A 277 13.23 1.08 -9.28
N ASP A 278 12.93 1.38 -10.55
CA ASP A 278 12.35 2.65 -10.98
C ASP A 278 11.41 2.43 -12.16
N ALA A 279 10.13 2.76 -11.99
CA ALA A 279 9.12 2.70 -13.03
C ALA A 279 9.18 3.96 -13.91
N ARG A 280 9.45 3.77 -15.21
CA ARG A 280 9.41 4.87 -16.18
C ARG A 280 7.99 5.20 -16.59
N THR A 281 7.81 6.40 -17.13
CA THR A 281 6.62 6.74 -17.93
C THR A 281 6.43 5.70 -19.04
N GLY A 282 5.23 5.10 -19.10
CA GLY A 282 4.94 3.97 -20.00
C GLY A 282 5.05 2.59 -19.34
N GLY A 283 5.45 2.51 -18.06
CA GLY A 283 5.37 1.29 -17.25
C GLY A 283 6.61 0.40 -17.26
N THR A 284 7.61 0.65 -18.11
CA THR A 284 8.86 -0.14 -18.11
C THR A 284 9.63 0.04 -16.79
N VAL A 285 10.06 -1.06 -16.19
CA VAL A 285 10.82 -1.07 -14.94
C VAL A 285 12.32 -1.15 -15.24
N VAL A 286 13.06 -0.17 -14.75
CA VAL A 286 14.51 -0.04 -14.89
C VAL A 286 15.18 0.02 -13.52
N THR A 287 16.51 0.03 -13.51
CA THR A 287 17.31 0.35 -12.33
C THR A 287 17.94 1.73 -12.48
N ASN A 288 17.80 2.60 -11.47
CA ASN A 288 18.41 3.92 -11.43
C ASN A 288 19.08 4.17 -10.08
N LEU A 289 19.86 5.25 -9.96
CA LEU A 289 20.30 5.72 -8.64
C LEU A 289 19.08 5.97 -7.76
N CYS A 290 19.16 5.52 -6.51
CA CYS A 290 18.09 5.70 -5.54
C CYS A 290 17.88 7.20 -5.26
N LYS A 291 16.63 7.63 -5.15
CA LYS A 291 16.23 9.02 -4.88
C LYS A 291 15.67 9.14 -3.47
N CYS A 292 15.70 10.35 -2.91
CA CYS A 292 15.04 10.69 -1.64
C CYS A 292 15.44 9.79 -0.47
N LEU A 293 16.66 9.26 -0.45
CA LEU A 293 17.15 8.59 0.75
C LEU A 293 17.39 9.62 1.85
N SER A 294 17.45 9.16 3.11
CA SER A 294 17.55 10.04 4.27
C SER A 294 18.79 10.93 4.17
N GLY A 295 18.59 12.25 4.27
CA GLY A 295 19.64 13.26 4.10
C GLY A 295 19.67 13.96 2.74
N GLU A 296 18.85 13.55 1.76
CA GLU A 296 18.63 14.34 0.54
C GLU A 296 17.66 15.51 0.80
N GLU A 297 17.99 16.68 0.26
CA GLU A 297 17.20 17.92 0.40
C GLU A 297 15.91 17.89 -0.44
N HIS A 298 14.87 18.56 0.07
CA HIS A 298 13.63 18.83 -0.66
C HIS A 298 13.84 19.95 -1.71
N PRO A 299 13.20 19.93 -2.88
CA PRO A 299 12.16 18.99 -3.34
C PRO A 299 12.74 17.68 -3.91
N CYS A 300 12.13 16.56 -3.54
CA CYS A 300 12.46 15.25 -4.07
C CYS A 300 11.19 14.40 -4.20
N ASP A 301 11.12 13.53 -5.21
CA ASP A 301 9.98 12.63 -5.45
C ASP A 301 10.47 11.17 -5.61
N PRO A 302 10.14 10.28 -4.66
CA PRO A 302 10.52 8.87 -4.73
C PRO A 302 9.45 7.98 -5.37
N GLN A 303 8.28 8.50 -5.75
CA GLN A 303 7.11 7.68 -6.04
C GLN A 303 7.30 6.70 -7.22
N SER A 304 8.19 7.00 -8.16
CA SER A 304 8.55 6.08 -9.25
C SER A 304 9.45 4.91 -8.79
N GLN A 305 10.11 5.05 -7.63
CA GLN A 305 11.01 4.06 -7.05
C GLN A 305 10.42 3.34 -5.85
N TRP A 306 9.18 3.66 -5.48
CA TRP A 306 8.48 2.98 -4.41
C TRP A 306 7.82 1.71 -4.91
N PHE A 307 8.31 0.58 -4.41
CA PHE A 307 7.75 -0.74 -4.63
C PHE A 307 7.61 -1.48 -3.30
N LYS A 308 6.54 -2.26 -3.15
CA LYS A 308 6.32 -3.15 -2.00
C LYS A 308 6.32 -4.61 -2.46
N ILE A 309 7.04 -5.44 -1.71
CA ILE A 309 6.99 -6.89 -1.88
C ILE A 309 5.85 -7.40 -0.99
N VAL A 310 4.76 -7.82 -1.62
CA VAL A 310 3.49 -8.08 -0.95
C VAL A 310 3.16 -9.57 -0.99
N ASN A 311 2.58 -10.10 0.09
CA ASN A 311 2.09 -11.46 0.14
C ASN A 311 0.82 -11.62 -0.69
N SER A 312 0.69 -12.74 -1.40
CA SER A 312 -0.58 -13.11 -2.01
C SER A 312 -0.81 -14.62 -2.01
N THR A 313 -2.09 -14.96 -1.97
CA THR A 313 -2.63 -16.32 -2.19
C THR A 313 -3.76 -16.30 -3.23
N ARG A 314 -3.88 -15.22 -4.02
CA ARG A 314 -4.86 -15.16 -5.11
C ARG A 314 -4.61 -16.27 -6.11
N ASN A 315 -5.67 -16.70 -6.79
CA ASN A 315 -5.52 -17.59 -7.93
C ASN A 315 -4.72 -16.87 -9.01
N LEU A 316 -3.56 -17.42 -9.38
CA LEU A 316 -2.88 -16.99 -10.58
C LEU A 316 -3.80 -17.30 -11.75
N GLY A 317 -4.16 -16.29 -12.55
CA GLY A 317 -4.82 -16.54 -13.83
C GLY A 317 -3.97 -17.56 -14.59
N ARG A 318 -4.58 -18.63 -15.11
CA ARG A 318 -3.84 -19.62 -15.92
C ARG A 318 -3.12 -18.84 -17.01
N ALA A 319 -1.80 -18.72 -16.91
CA ALA A 319 -0.98 -18.27 -18.00
C ALA A 319 -1.33 -19.18 -19.18
N SER A 320 -1.95 -18.60 -20.21
CA SER A 320 -2.20 -19.34 -21.44
C SER A 320 -0.82 -19.68 -21.98
N LEU A 321 -0.49 -20.97 -21.93
CA LEU A 321 0.70 -21.54 -22.58
C LEU A 321 0.63 -21.31 -24.10
#